data_AF-A0A7Y4VLS7-F1
#
_entry.id   AF-A0A7Y4VLS7-F1
#
_cell.length_a   1.000
_cell.length_b   1.000
_cell.length_c   1.000
_cell.angle_alpha   90.00
_cell.angle_beta   90.00
_cell.angle_gamma   90.00
#
_symmetry.space_group_name_H-M   'P 1'
#
loop_
_entity.id
_entity.type
_entity.pdbx_description
1 polymer ?
#
loop_
_entity_poly.entity_id
_entity_poly.type
_entity_poly.pdbx_seq_one_letter_code
_entity_poly.pdbx_strand_id
1 'polypeptide(L)'
;MKDSLKDFIDQNRDAFDEASPKRAAWYKIESRLPANPHSLWNSVSLWRSAAIVLLGLTAFLAVKENINPAKKETARIKGDFRDLEVFYSDQILQKKELVNQYQVETGLTEDEVTQNIQKLEAMYLVLKDEMEKRPSQDVKDALVLNLLVRIDLLNQQLNKLDQADSASEKKPSSI
;
A
#
# COMPACT_ATOMS: atom_id res chain seq x y z
N MET A 1 66.37 1.67 -67.49
CA MET A 1 66.23 1.36 -66.05
C MET A 1 65.00 0.51 -65.74
N LYS A 2 63.89 0.56 -66.52
CA LYS A 2 62.79 -0.41 -66.36
C LYS A 2 63.21 -1.85 -66.73
N ASP A 3 64.04 -1.98 -67.76
CA ASP A 3 64.41 -3.31 -68.28
C ASP A 3 65.33 -4.08 -67.34
N SER A 4 66.26 -3.39 -66.64
CA SER A 4 67.17 -4.05 -65.69
C SER A 4 66.46 -4.68 -64.48
N LEU A 5 65.37 -4.07 -64.00
CA LEU A 5 64.57 -4.66 -62.93
C LEU A 5 63.73 -5.83 -63.43
N LYS A 6 63.19 -5.71 -64.66
CA LYS A 6 62.43 -6.78 -65.30
C LYS A 6 63.31 -8.00 -65.54
N ASP A 7 64.49 -7.81 -66.11
CA ASP A 7 65.44 -8.91 -66.37
C ASP A 7 65.89 -9.58 -65.06
N PHE A 8 66.07 -8.80 -63.98
CA PHE A 8 66.38 -9.34 -62.66
C PHE A 8 65.24 -10.19 -62.08
N ILE A 9 64.00 -9.71 -62.18
CA ILE A 9 62.82 -10.45 -61.69
C ILE A 9 62.61 -11.72 -62.54
N ASP A 10 62.74 -11.63 -63.86
CA ASP A 10 62.55 -12.76 -64.76
C ASP A 10 63.64 -13.83 -64.56
N GLN A 11 64.90 -13.43 -64.33
CA GLN A 11 66.02 -14.35 -64.04
C GLN A 11 65.93 -15.02 -62.66
N ASN A 12 65.27 -14.41 -61.69
CA ASN A 12 65.17 -14.92 -60.31
C ASN A 12 63.76 -15.41 -59.96
N ARG A 13 62.85 -15.49 -60.94
CA ARG A 13 61.44 -15.86 -60.75
C ARG A 13 61.28 -17.18 -60.01
N ASP A 14 62.03 -18.19 -60.41
CA ASP A 14 61.96 -19.52 -59.81
C ASP A 14 62.44 -19.51 -58.34
N ALA A 15 63.43 -18.68 -58.02
CA ALA A 15 63.93 -18.50 -56.64
C ALA A 15 62.92 -17.76 -55.74
N PHE A 16 62.04 -16.94 -56.32
CA PHE A 16 60.96 -16.29 -55.56
C PHE A 16 59.81 -17.26 -55.24
N ASP A 17 59.52 -18.22 -56.11
CA ASP A 17 58.41 -19.17 -55.94
C ASP A 17 58.79 -20.45 -55.14
N GLU A 18 60.10 -20.68 -54.92
CA GLU A 18 60.63 -21.86 -54.19
C GLU A 18 60.19 -21.89 -52.71
N ALA A 19 60.06 -20.73 -52.07
CA ALA A 19 59.70 -20.62 -50.65
C ALA A 19 58.18 -20.55 -50.42
N SER A 20 57.42 -21.54 -50.91
CA SER A 20 56.00 -21.63 -50.58
C SER A 20 55.81 -21.94 -49.08
N PRO A 21 55.01 -21.13 -48.34
CA PRO A 21 54.79 -21.38 -46.92
C PRO A 21 54.12 -22.75 -46.73
N LYS A 22 54.55 -23.48 -45.70
CA LYS A 22 53.92 -24.75 -45.31
C LYS A 22 52.41 -24.53 -45.12
N ARG A 23 51.54 -25.41 -45.62
CA ARG A 23 50.06 -25.29 -45.47
C ARG A 23 49.62 -25.05 -44.02
N ALA A 24 50.38 -25.57 -43.06
CA ALA A 24 50.17 -25.36 -41.63
C ALA A 24 50.33 -23.89 -41.15
N ALA A 25 50.93 -23.00 -41.95
CA ALA A 25 51.01 -21.58 -41.65
C ALA A 25 49.63 -20.92 -41.65
N TRP A 26 48.77 -21.29 -42.61
CA TRP A 26 47.39 -20.80 -42.68
C TRP A 26 46.55 -21.27 -41.49
N TYR A 27 46.72 -22.52 -41.08
CA TYR A 27 46.06 -23.06 -39.89
C TYR A 27 46.43 -22.29 -38.62
N LYS A 28 47.69 -21.89 -38.47
CA LYS A 28 48.16 -21.08 -37.32
C LYS A 28 47.61 -19.65 -37.34
N ILE A 29 47.34 -19.10 -38.52
CA ILE A 29 46.74 -17.77 -38.67
C ILE A 29 45.26 -17.86 -38.29
N GLU A 30 44.54 -18.85 -38.83
CA GLU A 30 43.14 -19.12 -38.51
C GLU A 30 42.93 -19.37 -37.02
N SER A 31 43.82 -20.16 -36.38
CA SER A 31 43.75 -20.42 -34.94
C SER A 31 44.05 -19.20 -34.05
N ARG A 32 44.60 -18.13 -34.63
CA ARG A 32 44.93 -16.88 -33.92
C ARG A 32 43.96 -15.75 -34.22
N LEU A 33 43.00 -15.97 -35.13
CA LEU A 33 41.89 -15.03 -35.29
C LEU A 33 40.99 -15.12 -34.05
N PRO A 34 40.63 -13.99 -33.42
CA PRO A 34 39.69 -14.01 -32.32
C PRO A 34 38.36 -14.56 -32.83
N ALA A 35 37.96 -15.73 -32.34
CA ALA A 35 36.60 -16.22 -32.50
C ALA A 35 35.68 -15.16 -31.91
N ASN A 36 34.83 -14.57 -32.75
CA ASN A 36 33.98 -13.44 -32.36
C ASN A 36 33.18 -13.84 -31.10
N PRO A 37 33.45 -13.24 -29.93
CA PRO A 37 32.73 -13.63 -28.73
C PRO A 37 31.29 -13.16 -28.93
N HIS A 38 30.37 -14.10 -29.11
CA HIS A 38 28.95 -13.79 -29.26
C HIS A 38 28.52 -12.85 -28.13
N SER A 39 28.24 -11.60 -28.51
CA SER A 39 27.90 -10.54 -27.57
C SER A 39 26.60 -10.89 -26.87
N LEU A 40 26.71 -11.28 -25.60
CA LEU A 40 25.56 -11.56 -24.74
C LEU A 40 24.62 -10.35 -24.61
N TRP A 41 25.13 -9.14 -24.89
CA TRP A 41 24.38 -7.90 -24.87
C TRP A 41 23.42 -7.73 -26.06
N ASN A 42 23.67 -8.41 -27.19
CA ASN A 42 22.78 -8.35 -28.36
C ASN A 42 21.94 -9.64 -28.54
N SER A 43 21.86 -10.47 -27.50
CA SER A 43 21.08 -11.70 -27.53
C SER A 43 19.60 -11.40 -27.31
N VAL A 44 18.88 -11.18 -28.41
CA VAL A 44 17.42 -10.98 -28.42
C VAL A 44 16.69 -12.13 -27.72
N SER A 45 17.25 -13.34 -27.71
CA SER A 45 16.70 -14.51 -27.01
C SER A 45 16.75 -14.40 -25.48
N LEU A 46 17.81 -13.80 -24.91
CA LEU A 46 17.91 -13.55 -23.47
C LEU A 46 16.96 -12.44 -23.01
N TRP A 47 16.79 -11.40 -23.83
CA TRP A 47 15.80 -10.35 -23.56
C TRP A 47 14.36 -10.87 -23.66
N ARG A 48 14.08 -11.79 -24.59
CA ARG A 48 12.77 -12.46 -24.69
C ARG A 48 12.46 -13.32 -23.47
N SER A 49 13.41 -14.10 -22.95
CA SER A 49 13.17 -14.90 -21.75
C SER A 49 12.97 -14.03 -20.51
N ALA A 50 13.76 -12.97 -20.35
CA ALA A 50 13.57 -12.00 -19.27
C ALA A 50 12.19 -11.31 -19.34
N ALA A 51 11.74 -10.91 -20.53
CA ALA A 51 10.41 -10.34 -20.73
C ALA A 51 9.29 -11.34 -20.41
N ILE A 52 9.43 -12.62 -20.77
CA ILE A 52 8.45 -13.66 -20.46
C ILE A 52 8.38 -13.91 -18.95
N VAL A 53 9.54 -13.96 -18.26
CA VAL A 53 9.59 -14.12 -16.80
C VAL A 53 8.95 -12.94 -16.11
N LEU A 54 9.27 -11.71 -16.52
CA LEU A 54 8.69 -10.49 -15.97
C LEU A 54 7.17 -10.45 -16.21
N LEU A 55 6.72 -10.72 -17.43
CA LEU A 55 5.29 -10.78 -17.75
C LEU A 55 4.57 -11.88 -16.96
N GLY A 56 5.18 -13.06 -16.82
CA GLY A 56 4.66 -14.16 -16.01
C GLY A 56 4.51 -13.78 -14.54
N LEU A 57 5.52 -13.12 -13.96
CA LEU A 57 5.48 -12.58 -12.59
C LEU A 57 4.39 -11.53 -12.42
N THR A 58 4.28 -10.58 -13.36
CA THR A 58 3.23 -9.55 -13.30
C THR A 58 1.83 -10.15 -13.45
N ALA A 59 1.63 -11.11 -14.36
CA ALA A 59 0.36 -11.80 -14.52
C ALA A 59 0.01 -12.64 -13.28
N PHE A 60 0.99 -13.34 -12.70
CA PHE A 60 0.82 -14.12 -11.47
C PHE A 60 0.41 -13.23 -10.29
N LEU A 61 1.05 -12.06 -10.13
CA LEU A 61 0.70 -11.10 -9.09
C LEU A 61 -0.69 -10.47 -9.33
N ALA A 62 -1.02 -10.10 -10.55
CA ALA A 62 -2.33 -9.55 -10.91
C ALA A 62 -3.46 -10.56 -10.66
N VAL A 63 -3.23 -11.84 -10.96
CA VAL A 63 -4.17 -12.91 -10.66
C VAL A 63 -4.26 -13.14 -9.15
N LYS A 64 -3.14 -13.18 -8.41
CA LYS A 64 -3.12 -13.31 -6.95
C LYS A 64 -3.91 -12.21 -6.23
N GLU A 65 -3.85 -10.98 -6.73
CA GLU A 65 -4.58 -9.83 -6.16
C GLU A 65 -6.09 -9.90 -6.46
N ASN A 66 -6.48 -10.44 -7.61
CA ASN A 66 -7.89 -10.66 -7.98
C ASN A 66 -8.52 -11.95 -7.44
N ILE A 67 -7.73 -12.90 -6.91
CA ILE A 67 -8.24 -14.20 -6.42
C ILE A 67 -9.01 -14.09 -5.09
N ASN A 68 -8.84 -13.02 -4.31
CA ASN A 68 -9.50 -12.87 -3.01
C ASN A 68 -10.38 -11.61 -2.92
N PRO A 69 -11.50 -11.52 -3.69
CA PRO A 69 -12.42 -10.38 -3.62
C PRO A 69 -12.93 -10.14 -2.19
N ALA A 70 -13.17 -11.20 -1.42
CA ALA A 70 -13.58 -11.11 -0.01
C ALA A 70 -12.54 -10.41 0.89
N LYS A 71 -11.23 -10.59 0.66
CA LYS A 71 -10.19 -9.88 1.44
C LYS A 71 -10.12 -8.39 1.09
N LYS A 72 -10.37 -8.05 -0.17
CA LYS A 72 -10.41 -6.65 -0.63
C LYS A 72 -11.64 -5.94 -0.07
N GLU A 73 -12.78 -6.64 -0.02
CA GLU A 73 -14.01 -6.13 0.57
C GLU A 73 -13.87 -5.92 2.09
N THR A 74 -13.36 -6.91 2.84
CA THR A 74 -13.15 -6.73 4.29
C THR A 74 -12.14 -5.63 4.62
N ALA A 75 -11.07 -5.50 3.82
CA ALA A 75 -10.10 -4.40 3.97
C ALA A 75 -10.74 -3.02 3.72
N ARG A 76 -11.64 -2.92 2.72
CA ARG A 76 -12.41 -1.69 2.46
C ARG A 76 -13.36 -1.37 3.62
N ILE A 77 -14.15 -2.34 4.09
CA ILE A 77 -15.08 -2.14 5.21
C ILE A 77 -14.33 -1.67 6.47
N LYS A 78 -13.17 -2.25 6.78
CA LYS A 78 -12.31 -1.79 7.89
C LYS A 78 -11.77 -0.39 7.67
N GLY A 79 -11.35 -0.07 6.45
CA GLY A 79 -10.87 1.26 6.08
C GLY A 79 -11.95 2.33 6.30
N ASP A 80 -13.10 2.15 5.65
CA ASP A 80 -14.24 3.07 5.72
C ASP A 80 -14.69 3.31 7.17
N PHE A 81 -14.73 2.25 7.99
CA PHE A 81 -15.12 2.38 9.39
C PHE A 81 -14.10 3.19 10.20
N ARG A 82 -12.81 2.98 9.98
CA ARG A 82 -11.75 3.63 10.77
C ARG A 82 -11.77 5.16 10.63
N ASP A 83 -12.07 5.66 9.44
CA ASP A 83 -12.19 7.11 9.21
C ASP A 83 -13.36 7.70 10.01
N LEU A 84 -14.51 7.00 10.04
CA LEU A 84 -15.67 7.40 10.84
C LEU A 84 -15.40 7.29 12.34
N GLU A 85 -14.73 6.23 12.78
CA GLU A 85 -14.38 5.99 14.18
C GLU A 85 -13.52 7.13 14.74
N VAL A 86 -12.49 7.56 13.99
CA VAL A 86 -11.63 8.67 14.40
C VAL A 86 -12.45 9.95 14.59
N PHE A 87 -13.30 10.29 13.61
CA PHE A 87 -14.10 11.51 13.68
C PHE A 87 -15.09 11.51 14.85
N TYR A 88 -15.85 10.43 15.02
CA TYR A 88 -16.89 10.37 16.05
C TYR A 88 -16.34 10.13 17.45
N SER A 89 -15.22 9.42 17.60
CA SER A 89 -14.59 9.21 18.92
C SER A 89 -14.12 10.52 19.53
N ASP A 90 -13.53 11.42 18.74
CA ASP A 90 -13.15 12.77 19.19
C ASP A 90 -14.37 13.58 19.67
N GLN A 91 -15.47 13.58 18.90
CA GLN A 91 -16.70 14.26 19.32
C GLN A 91 -17.30 13.69 20.60
N ILE A 92 -17.29 12.36 20.75
CA ILE A 92 -17.79 11.69 21.96
C ILE A 92 -16.95 12.10 23.17
N LEU A 93 -15.62 12.14 23.03
CA LEU A 93 -14.71 12.54 24.12
C LEU A 93 -14.97 13.99 24.54
N GLN A 94 -15.03 14.93 23.59
CA GLN A 94 -15.30 16.34 23.88
C GLN A 94 -16.64 16.53 24.60
N LYS A 95 -17.69 15.87 24.13
CA LYS A 95 -19.03 15.97 24.74
C LYS A 95 -19.09 15.31 26.12
N LYS A 96 -18.43 14.16 26.31
CA LYS A 96 -18.34 13.49 27.62
C LYS A 96 -17.65 14.37 28.64
N GLU A 97 -16.58 15.06 28.24
CA GLU A 97 -15.89 16.01 29.12
C GLU A 97 -16.77 17.20 29.50
N LEU A 98 -17.49 17.79 28.54
CA LEU A 98 -18.46 18.85 28.82
C LEU A 98 -19.54 18.37 29.80
N VAL A 99 -20.12 17.19 29.57
CA VAL A 99 -21.13 16.62 30.47
C VAL A 99 -20.57 16.48 31.89
N ASN A 100 -19.37 15.93 32.04
CA ASN A 100 -18.72 15.79 33.35
C ASN A 100 -18.49 17.14 34.03
N GLN A 101 -18.01 18.14 33.28
CA GLN A 101 -17.80 19.49 33.81
C GLN A 101 -19.09 20.09 34.36
N TYR A 102 -20.16 20.07 33.58
CA TYR A 102 -21.48 20.57 34.01
C TYR A 102 -22.02 19.80 35.22
N GLN A 103 -21.89 18.47 35.25
CA GLN A 103 -22.33 17.66 36.40
C GLN A 103 -21.59 18.05 37.69
N VAL A 104 -20.29 18.34 37.60
CA VAL A 104 -19.47 18.79 38.74
C VAL A 104 -19.88 20.19 39.20
N GLU A 105 -20.11 21.12 38.28
CA GLU A 105 -20.48 22.52 38.60
C GLU A 105 -21.88 22.61 39.24
N THR A 106 -22.81 21.75 38.82
CA THR A 106 -24.23 21.79 39.22
C THR A 106 -24.57 20.84 40.37
N GLY A 107 -23.69 19.88 40.66
CA GLY A 107 -23.92 18.81 41.63
C GLY A 107 -24.98 17.80 41.20
N LEU A 108 -25.44 17.84 39.94
CA LEU A 108 -26.40 16.89 39.37
C LEU A 108 -25.66 15.61 38.97
N THR A 109 -25.87 14.52 39.72
CA THR A 109 -25.20 13.24 39.48
C THR A 109 -26.01 12.29 38.60
N GLU A 110 -25.27 11.40 37.91
CA GLU A 110 -25.66 10.13 37.27
C GLU A 110 -27.17 9.86 37.13
N ASP A 111 -27.66 10.02 35.90
CA ASP A 111 -29.02 9.70 35.51
C ASP A 111 -29.08 8.43 34.63
N GLU A 112 -30.30 7.99 34.31
CA GLU A 112 -30.55 6.84 33.43
C GLU A 112 -29.83 6.96 32.07
N VAL A 113 -29.69 8.20 31.56
CA VAL A 113 -28.97 8.50 30.31
C VAL A 113 -27.50 8.14 30.44
N THR A 114 -26.85 8.54 31.53
CA THR A 114 -25.44 8.24 31.80
C THR A 114 -25.19 6.72 31.85
N GLN A 115 -26.08 5.96 32.50
CA GLN A 115 -26.00 4.49 32.51
C GLN A 115 -26.18 3.87 31.12
N ASN A 116 -27.11 4.41 30.32
CA ASN A 116 -27.34 3.94 28.96
C ASN A 116 -26.14 4.23 28.04
N ILE A 117 -25.43 5.35 28.24
CA ILE A 117 -24.17 5.64 27.55
C ILE A 117 -23.09 4.61 27.89
N GLN A 118 -22.94 4.22 29.16
CA GLN A 118 -22.00 3.18 29.57
C GLN A 118 -22.31 1.81 28.94
N LYS A 119 -23.60 1.44 28.85
CA LYS A 119 -24.03 0.21 28.15
C LYS A 119 -23.67 0.27 26.66
N LEU A 120 -23.89 1.41 26.00
CA LEU A 120 -23.48 1.61 24.61
C LEU A 120 -21.97 1.49 24.45
N GLU A 121 -21.19 1.99 25.42
CA GLU A 121 -19.73 1.86 25.51
C GLU A 121 -19.28 0.40 25.49
N ALA A 122 -19.86 -0.42 26.37
CA ALA A 122 -19.60 -1.85 26.38
C ALA A 122 -19.98 -2.54 25.05
N MET A 123 -21.15 -2.20 24.48
CA MET A 123 -21.62 -2.83 23.25
C MET A 123 -20.74 -2.53 22.04
N TYR A 124 -20.16 -1.33 21.96
CA TYR A 124 -19.17 -1.02 20.92
C TYR A 124 -17.87 -1.77 21.08
N LEU A 125 -17.38 -2.02 22.30
CA LEU A 125 -16.18 -2.82 22.48
C LEU A 125 -16.39 -4.25 21.94
N VAL A 126 -17.57 -4.81 22.15
CA VAL A 126 -17.98 -6.10 21.57
C VAL A 126 -18.06 -6.01 20.05
N LEU A 127 -18.74 -5.00 19.51
CA LEU A 127 -18.85 -4.82 18.06
C LEU A 127 -17.49 -4.56 17.39
N LYS A 128 -16.57 -3.89 18.07
CA LYS A 128 -15.20 -3.62 17.61
C LYS A 128 -14.37 -4.90 17.56
N ASP A 129 -14.50 -5.75 18.57
CA ASP A 129 -13.89 -7.08 18.57
C ASP A 129 -14.46 -7.97 17.43
N GLU A 130 -15.78 -7.94 17.21
CA GLU A 130 -16.40 -8.63 16.07
C GLU A 130 -15.91 -8.06 14.74
N MET A 131 -15.75 -6.74 14.62
CA MET A 131 -15.20 -6.09 13.43
C MET A 131 -13.76 -6.50 13.14
N GLU A 132 -12.97 -6.78 14.17
CA GLU A 132 -11.61 -7.30 13.98
C GLU A 132 -11.60 -8.76 13.51
N LYS A 133 -12.44 -9.60 14.11
CA LYS A 133 -12.51 -11.04 13.85
C LYS A 133 -13.24 -11.38 12.55
N ARG A 134 -14.39 -10.74 12.31
CA ARG A 134 -15.36 -11.05 11.25
C ARG A 134 -15.94 -9.75 10.67
N PRO A 135 -15.16 -9.03 9.84
CA PRO A 135 -15.59 -7.76 9.27
C PRO A 135 -16.77 -7.97 8.33
N SER A 136 -17.85 -7.25 8.56
CA SER A 136 -19.04 -7.27 7.70
C SER A 136 -19.67 -5.89 7.61
N GLN A 137 -20.50 -5.70 6.59
CA GLN A 137 -21.25 -4.45 6.42
C GLN A 137 -22.20 -4.21 7.60
N ASP A 138 -22.90 -5.25 8.08
CA ASP A 138 -23.80 -5.15 9.23
C ASP A 138 -23.08 -4.73 10.52
N VAL A 139 -21.87 -5.26 10.75
CA VAL A 139 -21.06 -4.90 11.94
C VAL A 139 -20.60 -3.44 11.84
N LYS A 140 -20.18 -2.98 10.65
CA LYS A 140 -19.86 -1.57 10.41
C LYS A 140 -21.06 -0.68 10.68
N ASP A 141 -22.22 -1.02 10.16
CA ASP A 141 -23.44 -0.21 10.30
C ASP A 141 -23.90 -0.17 11.77
N ALA A 142 -23.80 -1.28 12.49
CA ALA A 142 -24.08 -1.34 13.93
C ALA A 142 -23.09 -0.48 14.75
N LEU A 143 -21.80 -0.49 14.40
CA LEU A 143 -20.80 0.36 15.05
C LEU A 143 -21.09 1.85 14.81
N VAL A 144 -21.37 2.24 13.57
CA VAL A 144 -21.72 3.62 13.22
C VAL A 144 -22.98 4.06 13.96
N LEU A 145 -24.03 3.22 13.97
CA LEU A 145 -25.25 3.51 14.71
C LEU A 145 -24.96 3.68 16.21
N ASN A 146 -24.13 2.82 16.80
CA ASN A 146 -23.76 2.94 18.21
C ASN A 146 -23.09 4.29 18.50
N LEU A 147 -22.15 4.73 17.65
CA LEU A 147 -21.49 6.03 17.78
C LEU A 147 -22.49 7.20 17.68
N LEU A 148 -23.40 7.16 16.69
CA LEU A 148 -24.41 8.20 16.50
C LEU A 148 -25.37 8.30 17.68
N VAL A 149 -25.85 7.17 18.20
CA VAL A 149 -26.77 7.15 19.35
C VAL A 149 -26.09 7.73 20.60
N ARG A 150 -24.81 7.45 20.83
CA ARG A 150 -24.09 8.06 21.96
C ARG A 150 -23.99 9.56 21.84
N ILE A 151 -23.67 10.06 20.64
CA ILE A 151 -23.59 11.50 20.41
C ILE A 151 -24.95 12.15 20.69
N ASP A 152 -26.03 11.53 20.23
CA ASP A 152 -27.39 12.02 20.50
C ASP A 152 -27.71 12.04 21.99
N LEU A 153 -27.44 10.96 22.73
CA LEU A 153 -27.65 10.91 24.18
C LEU A 153 -26.80 11.93 24.94
N LEU A 154 -25.53 12.12 24.54
CA LEU A 154 -24.67 13.15 25.12
C LEU A 154 -25.21 14.57 24.86
N ASN A 155 -25.72 14.83 23.65
CA ASN A 155 -26.38 16.10 23.33
C ASN A 155 -27.63 16.32 24.17
N GLN A 156 -28.47 15.29 24.31
CA GLN A 156 -29.65 15.36 25.17
C GLN A 156 -29.27 15.65 26.61
N GLN A 157 -28.17 15.05 27.11
CA GLN A 157 -27.70 15.30 28.47
C GLN A 157 -27.21 16.74 28.66
N LEU A 158 -26.40 17.25 27.73
CA LEU A 158 -25.95 18.63 27.75
C LEU A 158 -27.13 19.61 27.75
N ASN A 159 -28.14 19.37 26.91
CA ASN A 159 -29.34 20.21 26.85
C ASN A 159 -30.13 20.22 28.17
N LYS A 160 -30.19 19.09 28.88
CA LYS A 160 -30.85 19.02 30.20
C LYS A 160 -30.09 19.79 31.25
N LEU A 161 -28.76 19.65 31.27
CA LEU A 161 -27.88 20.35 32.20
C LEU A 161 -27.96 21.87 31.98
N ASP A 162 -27.89 22.32 30.73
CA ASP A 162 -28.01 23.75 30.36
C ASP A 162 -29.37 24.36 30.76
N GLN A 163 -30.47 23.60 30.61
CA GLN A 163 -31.80 24.01 31.08
C GLN A 163 -31.89 24.10 32.61
N ALA A 164 -31.27 23.16 33.33
CA ALA A 164 -31.24 23.16 34.78
C ALA A 164 -30.48 24.37 35.33
N ASP A 165 -29.38 24.74 34.70
CA ASP A 165 -28.55 25.89 35.07
C ASP A 165 -29.29 27.20 34.86
N SER A 166 -29.86 27.37 33.66
CA SER A 166 -30.68 28.52 33.30
C SER A 166 -31.90 28.71 34.21
N ALA A 167 -32.47 27.61 34.73
CA ALA A 167 -33.59 27.66 35.67
C ALA A 167 -33.15 28.03 37.10
N SER A 168 -31.93 27.66 37.50
CA SER A 168 -31.35 28.01 38.80
C SER A 168 -31.02 29.51 38.90
N GLU A 169 -30.53 30.13 37.82
CA GLU A 169 -30.20 31.56 37.78
C GLU A 169 -31.44 32.48 37.80
N LYS A 170 -32.59 32.01 37.32
CA LYS A 170 -33.83 32.82 37.20
C LYS A 170 -34.70 32.87 38.46
N LYS A 171 -34.26 32.37 39.61
CA LYS A 171 -34.91 32.64 40.91
C LYS A 171 -34.26 33.87 41.57
N PRO A 172 -34.73 35.11 41.32
CA PRO A 172 -34.30 36.24 42.13
C PRO A 172 -34.78 36.03 43.57
N SER A 173 -33.83 36.19 44.49
CA SER A 173 -34.04 36.40 45.92
C SER A 173 -35.24 37.33 46.15
N SER A 174 -36.38 36.74 46.47
CA SER A 174 -37.52 37.46 47.04
C SER A 174 -37.38 37.37 48.54
N ILE A 175 -36.69 38.35 49.13
CA ILE A 175 -36.80 38.73 50.54
C ILE A 175 -37.23 40.19 50.55
#